data_AF-A0A947HGN0-F1
#
_entry.id   AF-A0A947HGN0-F1
#
_cell.length_a   1.000
_cell.length_b   1.000
_cell.length_c   1.000
_cell.angle_alpha   90.00
_cell.angle_beta   90.00
_cell.angle_gamma   90.00
#
_symmetry.space_group_name_H-M   'P 1'
#
loop_
_entity.id
_entity.type
_entity.pdbx_description
1 polymer ?
#
loop_
_entity_poly.entity_id
_entity_poly.type
_entity_poly.pdbx_seq_one_letter_code
_entity_poly.pdbx_strand_id
1 'polypeptide(L)'
;MYKRLRLIFLALLSLSISHPVLAAELPKKYTNEIGMTFVLITPGLHQMRSYYPEGPIISPWHWVRFNKPFYLQSTEVTQEQWERVMQDSTAVATAKTQDELAMSFSSYYNDYYKRIPETSVYSVSYPINLGADYPVHYTQPKYIGVFLEQLNTGQLIYRLPTEAEWEHAALAGAGQPPSGSDLKDYANCWANYDYDSERYFENPQKYKFEPFHDGDHFDKLAPVGSLQPNTWGLYDMIGNVNEIVMAYKPMKLEPNSEQYLVDDPIPAPEEEYRIKGGHLWSLPTNCNPFIVDSFDYADHGDTAGFRVWLDAESVRSTLTN
;
A
#
# COMPACT_ATOMS: atom_id res chain seq x y z
N MET A 1 -15.60 -24.26 -80.56
CA MET A 1 -14.60 -23.79 -79.57
C MET A 1 -15.20 -22.70 -78.70
N TYR A 2 -15.44 -23.05 -77.44
CA TYR A 2 -15.66 -22.29 -76.20
C TYR A 2 -16.43 -20.94 -76.19
N LYS A 3 -17.61 -21.01 -75.56
CA LYS A 3 -18.43 -19.91 -75.03
C LYS A 3 -17.69 -19.17 -73.90
N ARG A 4 -17.75 -17.83 -73.91
CA ARG A 4 -17.27 -16.96 -72.82
C ARG A 4 -18.21 -17.05 -71.62
N LEU A 5 -17.71 -17.57 -70.50
CA LEU A 5 -18.36 -17.55 -69.19
C LEU A 5 -17.91 -16.28 -68.46
N ARG A 6 -18.83 -15.34 -68.18
CA ARG A 6 -18.57 -14.20 -67.28
C ARG A 6 -18.85 -14.66 -65.85
N LEU A 7 -17.81 -14.76 -65.01
CA LEU A 7 -17.97 -14.88 -63.57
C LEU A 7 -18.44 -13.54 -63.01
N ILE A 8 -19.59 -13.56 -62.33
CA ILE A 8 -20.07 -12.47 -61.47
C ILE A 8 -19.54 -12.80 -60.07
N PHE A 9 -18.61 -11.99 -59.56
CA PHE A 9 -18.21 -12.03 -58.15
C PHE A 9 -19.34 -11.42 -57.31
N LEU A 10 -20.09 -12.25 -56.57
CA LEU A 10 -20.90 -11.76 -55.45
C LEU A 10 -19.95 -11.40 -54.31
N ALA A 11 -19.79 -10.11 -54.03
CA ALA A 11 -19.21 -9.64 -52.79
C ALA A 11 -20.22 -9.92 -51.66
N LEU A 12 -19.92 -10.93 -50.83
CA LEU A 12 -20.57 -11.10 -49.53
C LEU A 12 -20.14 -9.91 -48.65
N LEU A 13 -21.01 -8.91 -48.56
CA LEU A 13 -20.96 -7.94 -47.48
C LEU A 13 -21.26 -8.71 -46.19
N SER A 14 -20.22 -9.13 -45.46
CA SER A 14 -20.39 -9.43 -44.05
C SER A 14 -20.81 -8.12 -43.40
N LEU A 15 -22.07 -8.05 -42.95
CA LEU A 15 -22.43 -7.11 -41.90
C LEU A 15 -21.59 -7.50 -40.70
N SER A 16 -20.42 -6.87 -40.57
CA SER A 16 -19.81 -6.68 -39.28
C SER A 16 -20.84 -5.90 -38.48
N ILE A 17 -21.47 -6.59 -37.54
CA ILE A 17 -22.12 -5.93 -36.42
C ILE A 17 -20.98 -5.19 -35.74
N SER A 18 -20.72 -3.95 -36.17
CA SER A 18 -19.90 -2.99 -35.47
C SER A 18 -20.54 -2.94 -34.09
N HIS A 19 -19.91 -3.56 -33.09
CA HIS A 19 -20.37 -3.55 -31.72
C HIS A 19 -20.31 -2.10 -31.22
N PRO A 20 -21.41 -1.34 -31.09
CA PRO A 20 -21.33 -0.02 -30.47
C PRO A 20 -21.58 -0.12 -28.97
N VAL A 21 -21.44 -1.30 -28.33
CA VAL A 21 -21.93 -1.55 -26.95
C VAL A 21 -20.97 -2.40 -26.09
N LEU A 22 -19.63 -2.25 -26.17
CA LEU A 22 -18.76 -3.07 -25.27
C LEU A 22 -17.44 -2.45 -24.78
N ALA A 23 -17.26 -1.13 -24.83
CA ALA A 23 -16.07 -0.53 -24.22
C ALA A 23 -16.39 0.83 -23.62
N ALA A 24 -16.99 0.86 -22.43
CA ALA A 24 -16.77 2.02 -21.57
C ALA A 24 -15.28 2.04 -21.22
N GLU A 25 -14.57 3.09 -21.63
CA GLU A 25 -13.20 3.32 -21.17
C GLU A 25 -13.21 3.45 -19.65
N LEU A 26 -12.23 2.82 -18.98
CA LEU A 26 -12.08 2.93 -17.53
C LEU A 26 -11.70 4.37 -17.16
N PRO A 27 -12.38 5.01 -16.20
CA PRO A 27 -12.04 6.37 -15.79
C PRO A 27 -10.67 6.42 -15.12
N LYS A 28 -9.92 7.51 -15.32
CA LYS A 28 -8.59 7.68 -14.68
C LYS A 28 -8.65 7.69 -13.15
N LYS A 29 -9.78 8.11 -12.59
CA LYS A 29 -10.08 8.07 -11.16
C LYS A 29 -11.47 7.48 -10.95
N TYR A 30 -11.61 6.71 -9.88
CA TYR A 30 -12.89 6.16 -9.45
C TYR A 30 -13.07 6.45 -7.95
N THR A 31 -14.24 6.91 -7.52
CA THR A 31 -14.53 7.13 -6.11
C THR A 31 -15.72 6.26 -5.71
N ASN A 32 -15.56 5.42 -4.69
CA ASN A 32 -16.63 4.55 -4.22
C ASN A 32 -17.59 5.29 -3.27
N GLU A 33 -18.67 4.62 -2.84
CA GLU A 33 -19.74 5.21 -2.02
C GLU A 33 -19.32 5.63 -0.60
N ILE A 34 -18.17 5.14 -0.13
CA ILE A 34 -17.58 5.52 1.16
C ILE A 34 -16.51 6.61 1.03
N GLY A 35 -16.30 7.16 -0.16
CA GLY A 35 -15.40 8.29 -0.39
C GLY A 35 -13.94 7.92 -0.67
N MET A 36 -13.62 6.63 -0.83
CA MET A 36 -12.28 6.23 -1.25
C MET A 36 -12.08 6.55 -2.72
N THR A 37 -11.07 7.36 -3.01
CA THR A 37 -10.67 7.68 -4.38
C THR A 37 -9.53 6.77 -4.82
N PHE A 38 -9.65 6.21 -6.01
CA PHE A 38 -8.68 5.31 -6.61
C PHE A 38 -8.17 5.87 -7.93
N VAL A 39 -6.90 5.60 -8.23
CA VAL A 39 -6.22 5.97 -9.48
C VAL A 39 -6.06 4.71 -10.34
N LEU A 40 -6.41 4.82 -11.63
CA LEU A 40 -6.21 3.76 -12.61
C LEU A 40 -4.72 3.59 -12.92
N ILE A 41 -4.18 2.42 -12.59
CA ILE A 41 -2.83 1.99 -12.96
C ILE A 41 -2.94 1.18 -14.26
N THR A 42 -2.33 1.68 -15.32
CA THR A 42 -2.38 1.06 -16.65
C THR A 42 -1.38 -0.10 -16.78
N PRO A 43 -1.65 -1.08 -17.65
CA PRO A 43 -0.70 -2.13 -17.97
C PRO A 43 0.70 -1.60 -18.29
N GLY A 44 1.73 -2.32 -17.86
CA GLY A 44 3.09 -1.84 -17.95
C GLY A 44 4.12 -2.90 -17.58
N LEU A 45 5.38 -2.61 -17.94
CA LEU A 45 6.54 -3.39 -17.54
C LEU A 45 7.34 -2.58 -16.52
N HIS A 46 7.64 -3.18 -15.39
CA HIS A 46 8.29 -2.55 -14.26
C HIS A 46 9.53 -3.34 -13.86
N GLN A 47 10.63 -2.63 -13.61
CA GLN A 47 11.81 -3.22 -13.02
C GLN A 47 11.69 -3.09 -11.50
N MET A 48 11.48 -4.22 -10.82
CA MET A 48 11.26 -4.26 -9.38
C MET A 48 12.55 -4.63 -8.65
N ARG A 49 12.71 -4.10 -7.43
CA ARG A 49 13.79 -4.47 -6.51
C ARG A 49 13.37 -4.32 -5.06
N SER A 50 13.36 -5.43 -4.33
CA SER A 50 13.15 -5.45 -2.89
C SER A 50 14.48 -5.54 -2.12
N TYR A 51 14.65 -4.68 -1.12
CA TYR A 51 15.74 -4.71 -0.15
C TYR A 51 15.21 -5.12 1.22
N TYR A 52 15.72 -6.25 1.73
CA TYR A 52 15.39 -6.78 3.04
C TYR A 52 16.56 -6.50 4.01
N PRO A 53 16.42 -5.58 4.97
CA PRO A 53 17.54 -5.16 5.82
C PRO A 53 18.02 -6.25 6.81
N GLU A 54 17.14 -7.18 7.23
CA GLU A 54 17.46 -8.37 8.06
C GLU A 54 17.87 -9.61 7.24
N GLY A 55 17.67 -9.59 5.92
CA GLY A 55 17.71 -10.79 5.08
C GLY A 55 19.07 -11.02 4.42
N PRO A 56 19.48 -12.29 4.18
CA PRO A 56 20.67 -12.58 3.38
C PRO A 56 20.52 -12.21 1.89
N ILE A 57 19.36 -11.68 1.48
CA ILE A 57 18.95 -11.51 0.08
C ILE A 57 18.56 -10.06 -0.15
N ILE A 58 19.47 -9.29 -0.75
CA ILE A 58 19.05 -8.22 -1.65
C ILE A 58 18.38 -8.94 -2.82
N SER A 59 17.08 -8.74 -3.04
CA SER A 59 16.46 -9.32 -4.22
C SER A 59 17.15 -8.71 -5.44
N PRO A 60 17.71 -9.51 -6.36
CA PRO A 60 18.21 -8.98 -7.61
C PRO A 60 17.06 -8.31 -8.34
N TRP A 61 17.39 -7.35 -9.21
CA TRP A 61 16.40 -6.77 -10.10
C TRP A 61 15.71 -7.88 -10.91
N HIS A 62 14.39 -7.79 -10.99
CA HIS A 62 13.59 -8.65 -11.86
C HIS A 62 12.50 -7.83 -12.54
N TRP A 63 11.93 -8.38 -13.61
CA TRP A 63 10.90 -7.71 -14.37
C TRP A 63 9.53 -8.17 -13.89
N VAL A 64 8.61 -7.23 -13.70
CA VAL A 64 7.21 -7.50 -13.42
C VAL A 64 6.39 -6.88 -14.52
N ARG A 65 5.50 -7.66 -15.14
CA ARG A 65 4.57 -7.17 -16.16
C ARG A 65 3.15 -7.23 -15.63
N PHE A 66 2.48 -6.10 -15.69
CA PHE A 66 1.05 -5.97 -15.42
C PHE A 66 0.33 -5.98 -16.76
N ASN A 67 -0.35 -7.07 -17.10
CA ASN A 67 -1.09 -7.20 -18.35
C ASN A 67 -2.50 -6.61 -18.24
N LYS A 68 -3.00 -6.46 -17.01
CA LYS A 68 -4.33 -5.91 -16.72
C LYS A 68 -4.21 -4.59 -15.95
N PRO A 69 -5.10 -3.62 -16.23
CA PRO A 69 -5.19 -2.47 -15.37
C PRO A 69 -5.74 -2.87 -14.00
N PHE A 70 -5.38 -2.08 -13.00
CA PHE A 70 -6.00 -2.12 -11.67
C PHE A 70 -6.14 -0.71 -11.13
N TYR A 71 -6.91 -0.55 -10.06
CA TYR A 71 -7.02 0.70 -9.35
C TYR A 71 -6.28 0.60 -8.02
N LEU A 72 -5.59 1.67 -7.63
CA LEU A 72 -4.99 1.78 -6.30
C LEU A 72 -5.52 3.04 -5.61
N GLN A 73 -5.86 2.93 -4.33
CA GLN A 73 -6.35 4.06 -3.55
C GLN A 73 -5.30 5.18 -3.54
N SER A 74 -5.76 6.42 -3.76
CA SER A 74 -4.87 7.58 -3.94
C SER A 74 -4.08 7.95 -2.69
N THR A 75 -4.55 7.53 -1.53
CA THR A 75 -3.98 7.81 -0.20
C THR A 75 -4.03 6.53 0.63
N GLU A 76 -3.45 6.53 1.83
CA GLU A 76 -3.78 5.50 2.82
C GLU A 76 -5.28 5.56 3.19
N VAL A 77 -5.79 4.45 3.75
CA VAL A 77 -7.14 4.40 4.33
C VAL A 77 -7.19 5.37 5.50
N THR A 78 -8.19 6.25 5.51
CA THR A 78 -8.33 7.23 6.59
C THR A 78 -9.06 6.66 7.80
N GLN A 79 -8.94 7.32 8.95
CA GLN A 79 -9.68 6.96 10.17
C GLN A 79 -11.20 6.99 9.93
N GLU A 80 -11.73 7.97 9.20
CA GLU A 80 -13.17 8.02 8.87
C GLU A 80 -13.59 6.84 7.97
N GLN A 81 -12.80 6.52 6.94
CA GLN A 81 -13.09 5.38 6.07
C GLN A 81 -13.06 4.06 6.83
N TRP A 82 -12.06 3.89 7.71
CA TRP A 82 -11.95 2.76 8.63
C TRP A 82 -13.19 2.64 9.51
N GLU A 83 -13.53 3.72 10.23
CA GLU A 83 -14.69 3.74 11.12
C GLU A 83 -15.99 3.44 10.40
N ARG A 84 -16.21 4.02 9.22
CA ARG A 84 -17.44 3.83 8.45
C ARG A 84 -17.65 2.38 8.02
N VAL A 85 -16.57 1.67 7.66
CA VAL A 85 -16.66 0.25 7.27
C VAL A 85 -16.74 -0.65 8.51
N MET A 86 -15.99 -0.34 9.56
CA MET A 86 -15.86 -1.22 10.73
C MET A 86 -17.03 -1.08 11.72
N GLN A 87 -17.69 0.08 11.81
CA GLN A 87 -18.85 0.28 12.67
C GLN A 87 -20.08 -0.51 12.21
N ASP A 88 -20.24 -0.73 10.90
CA ASP A 88 -21.34 -1.54 10.33
C ASP A 88 -21.05 -3.05 10.33
N SER A 89 -19.89 -3.46 10.86
CA SER A 89 -19.48 -4.86 10.84
C SER A 89 -20.32 -5.72 11.78
N THR A 90 -20.99 -6.73 11.21
CA THR A 90 -21.67 -7.78 12.00
C THR A 90 -20.70 -8.70 12.74
N ALA A 91 -19.39 -8.63 12.44
CA ALA A 91 -18.32 -9.33 13.14
C ALA A 91 -17.80 -8.52 14.35
N VAL A 92 -18.73 -8.11 15.23
CA VAL A 92 -18.50 -7.16 16.35
C VAL A 92 -17.32 -7.55 17.28
N ALA A 93 -16.97 -8.84 17.37
CA ALA A 93 -15.85 -9.29 18.20
C ALA A 93 -14.45 -9.01 17.61
N THR A 94 -14.34 -8.81 16.30
CA THR A 94 -13.08 -8.58 15.58
C THR A 94 -13.01 -7.22 14.90
N ALA A 95 -14.15 -6.57 14.64
CA ALA A 95 -14.17 -5.18 14.25
C ALA A 95 -13.65 -4.29 15.38
N LYS A 96 -12.75 -3.36 15.06
CA LYS A 96 -12.12 -2.46 16.01
C LYS A 96 -12.16 -1.03 15.49
N THR A 97 -12.53 -0.10 16.36
CA THR A 97 -12.24 1.33 16.18
C THR A 97 -10.73 1.59 16.23
N GLN A 98 -10.30 2.78 15.80
CA GLN A 98 -8.90 3.21 15.89
C GLN A 98 -8.37 3.18 17.33
N ASP A 99 -9.20 3.53 18.31
CA ASP A 99 -8.89 3.39 19.74
C ASP A 99 -8.69 1.92 20.15
N GLU A 100 -9.58 1.03 19.73
CA GLU A 100 -9.49 -0.38 20.07
C GLU A 100 -8.29 -1.09 19.41
N LEU A 101 -7.84 -0.63 18.23
CA LEU A 101 -6.61 -1.08 17.60
C LEU A 101 -5.41 -0.73 18.50
N ALA A 102 -5.30 0.53 18.91
CA ALA A 102 -4.21 0.98 19.77
C ALA A 102 -4.20 0.27 21.14
N MET A 103 -5.37 0.11 21.77
CA MET A 103 -5.49 -0.66 23.01
C MET A 103 -5.08 -2.12 22.84
N SER A 104 -5.49 -2.76 21.74
CA SER A 104 -5.11 -4.14 21.44
C SER A 104 -3.60 -4.29 21.24
N PHE A 105 -2.97 -3.31 20.59
CA PHE A 105 -1.53 -3.29 20.37
C PHE A 105 -0.77 -3.10 21.69
N SER A 106 -1.14 -2.12 22.51
CA SER A 106 -0.52 -1.93 23.82
C SER A 106 -0.67 -3.14 24.74
N SER A 107 -1.82 -3.82 24.72
CA SER A 107 -2.01 -5.05 25.50
C SER A 107 -1.05 -6.16 25.05
N TYR A 108 -0.93 -6.36 23.73
CA TYR A 108 -0.02 -7.36 23.15
C TYR A 108 1.43 -7.08 23.52
N TYR A 109 1.87 -5.84 23.35
CA TYR A 109 3.24 -5.42 23.66
C TYR A 109 3.55 -5.58 25.16
N ASN A 110 2.64 -5.13 26.03
CA ASN A 110 2.80 -5.32 27.48
C ASN A 110 2.90 -6.80 27.88
N ASP A 111 2.13 -7.69 27.26
CA ASP A 111 2.20 -9.13 27.57
C ASP A 111 3.50 -9.79 27.08
N TYR A 112 4.04 -9.32 25.95
CA TYR A 112 5.35 -9.76 25.46
C TYR A 112 6.47 -9.31 26.42
N TYR A 113 6.50 -8.04 26.80
CA TYR A 113 7.56 -7.43 27.61
C TYR A 113 7.45 -7.68 29.12
N LYS A 114 6.28 -8.10 29.64
CA LYS A 114 6.12 -8.61 31.03
C LYS A 114 7.07 -9.75 31.39
N ARG A 115 7.68 -10.42 30.40
CA ARG A 115 8.69 -11.47 30.59
C ARG A 115 10.08 -10.93 30.90
N ILE A 116 10.28 -9.61 30.84
CA ILE A 116 11.55 -8.94 31.15
C ILE A 116 11.37 -8.19 32.49
N PRO A 117 12.06 -8.61 33.57
CA PRO A 117 11.74 -8.20 34.96
C PRO A 117 11.83 -6.70 35.30
N GLU A 118 12.28 -5.83 34.39
CA GLU A 118 12.65 -4.44 34.69
C GLU A 118 12.11 -3.41 33.68
N THR A 119 11.22 -3.81 32.75
CA THR A 119 10.68 -2.86 31.75
C THR A 119 9.44 -2.12 32.26
N SER A 120 9.39 -0.80 32.00
CA SER A 120 8.21 0.03 32.19
C SER A 120 7.06 -0.45 31.31
N VAL A 121 5.83 -0.41 31.82
CA VAL A 121 4.60 -0.67 31.06
C VAL A 121 4.60 0.19 29.79
N TYR A 122 4.47 -0.44 28.62
CA TYR A 122 4.25 0.25 27.36
C TYR A 122 2.87 0.91 27.41
N SER A 123 2.84 2.23 27.54
CA SER A 123 1.63 3.03 27.30
C SER A 123 1.63 3.45 25.83
N VAL A 124 0.46 3.44 25.18
CA VAL A 124 0.29 4.17 23.91
C VAL A 124 0.86 5.57 24.10
N SER A 125 1.97 5.88 23.43
CA SER A 125 2.58 7.22 23.51
C SER A 125 2.14 8.11 22.36
N TYR A 126 1.60 7.52 21.28
CA TYR A 126 1.22 8.22 20.07
C TYR A 126 -0.26 8.66 20.06
N PRO A 127 -0.61 9.85 19.55
CA PRO A 127 -2.01 10.27 19.48
C PRO A 127 -2.79 9.40 18.47
N ILE A 128 -3.88 8.78 18.93
CA ILE A 128 -4.63 7.76 18.19
C ILE A 128 -5.74 8.37 17.32
N ASN A 129 -6.54 9.29 17.88
CA ASN A 129 -7.66 9.93 17.18
C ASN A 129 -7.23 11.29 16.64
N LEU A 130 -6.56 11.27 15.49
CA LEU A 130 -5.98 12.47 14.88
C LEU A 130 -7.00 13.27 14.08
N GLY A 131 -8.04 12.61 13.57
CA GLY A 131 -9.13 13.22 12.81
C GLY A 131 -9.50 12.41 11.56
N ALA A 132 -10.60 12.79 10.91
CA ALA A 132 -11.22 12.07 9.80
C ALA A 132 -10.27 11.76 8.64
N ASP A 133 -9.42 12.74 8.28
CA ASP A 133 -8.52 12.67 7.12
C ASP A 133 -7.12 12.14 7.46
N TYR A 134 -6.88 11.67 8.69
CA TYR A 134 -5.60 11.06 9.04
C TYR A 134 -5.60 9.57 8.68
N PRO A 135 -4.43 8.97 8.38
CA PRO A 135 -4.37 7.55 8.11
C PRO A 135 -4.77 6.73 9.34
N VAL A 136 -5.46 5.62 9.09
CA VAL A 136 -5.61 4.56 10.09
C VAL A 136 -4.22 3.99 10.38
N HIS A 137 -3.92 3.78 11.66
CA HIS A 137 -2.66 3.20 12.14
C HIS A 137 -2.96 2.19 13.25
N TYR A 138 -1.96 1.54 13.85
CA TYR A 138 -2.16 0.36 14.72
C TYR A 138 -2.82 -0.84 14.02
N THR A 139 -2.83 -0.89 12.68
CA THR A 139 -3.51 -1.95 11.93
C THR A 139 -2.71 -3.25 11.95
N GLN A 140 -3.43 -4.37 11.85
CA GLN A 140 -2.85 -5.71 11.74
C GLN A 140 -3.61 -6.48 10.66
N PRO A 141 -2.97 -7.45 9.98
CA PRO A 141 -3.61 -8.18 8.89
C PRO A 141 -4.98 -8.77 9.22
N LYS A 142 -5.16 -9.32 10.42
CA LYS A 142 -6.47 -9.85 10.88
C LYS A 142 -7.59 -8.81 10.87
N TYR A 143 -7.31 -7.55 11.18
CA TYR A 143 -8.31 -6.47 11.22
C TYR A 143 -8.54 -5.89 9.84
N ILE A 144 -7.49 -5.82 9.02
CA ILE A 144 -7.59 -5.47 7.61
C ILE A 144 -8.44 -6.51 6.85
N GLY A 145 -8.30 -7.80 7.16
CA GLY A 145 -9.14 -8.86 6.59
C GLY A 145 -10.63 -8.60 6.85
N VAL A 146 -11.02 -8.30 8.08
CA VAL A 146 -12.41 -7.93 8.42
C VAL A 146 -12.85 -6.68 7.66
N PHE A 147 -12.02 -5.64 7.60
CA PHE A 147 -12.31 -4.43 6.83
C PHE A 147 -12.59 -4.73 5.36
N LEU A 148 -11.73 -5.53 4.72
CA LEU A 148 -11.86 -5.92 3.32
C LEU A 148 -13.09 -6.83 3.09
N GLU A 149 -13.42 -7.73 4.02
CA GLU A 149 -14.63 -8.54 3.94
C GLU A 149 -15.90 -7.67 3.93
N GLN A 150 -15.97 -6.66 4.80
CA GLN A 150 -17.10 -5.73 4.86
C GLN A 150 -17.16 -4.83 3.61
N LEU A 151 -16.00 -4.40 3.10
CA LEU A 151 -15.92 -3.59 1.88
C LEU A 151 -16.32 -4.39 0.62
N ASN A 152 -16.12 -5.72 0.62
CA ASN A 152 -16.45 -6.64 -0.47
C ASN A 152 -17.88 -7.18 -0.43
N THR A 153 -18.85 -6.40 0.07
CA THR A 153 -20.27 -6.79 0.10
C THR A 153 -21.04 -6.46 -1.18
N GLY A 154 -20.46 -5.64 -2.06
CA GLY A 154 -21.05 -5.18 -3.32
C GLY A 154 -20.52 -5.88 -4.58
N GLN A 155 -20.62 -5.18 -5.72
CA GLN A 155 -20.11 -5.68 -7.02
C GLN A 155 -18.61 -5.43 -7.23
N LEU A 156 -18.02 -4.53 -6.44
CA LEU A 156 -16.61 -4.16 -6.51
C LEU A 156 -15.75 -5.19 -5.77
N ILE A 157 -14.55 -5.45 -6.28
CA ILE A 157 -13.62 -6.42 -5.71
C ILE A 157 -12.38 -5.70 -5.21
N TYR A 158 -12.13 -5.79 -3.90
CA TYR A 158 -11.05 -5.13 -3.18
C TYR A 158 -10.10 -6.14 -2.53
N ARG A 159 -8.83 -5.76 -2.42
CA ARG A 159 -7.81 -6.46 -1.62
C ARG A 159 -6.71 -5.48 -1.20
N LEU A 160 -5.72 -5.95 -0.45
CA LEU A 160 -4.45 -5.25 -0.37
C LEU A 160 -3.73 -5.28 -1.75
N PRO A 161 -2.87 -4.31 -2.07
CA PRO A 161 -1.95 -4.47 -3.19
C PRO A 161 -0.92 -5.56 -2.87
N THR A 162 -0.36 -6.19 -3.91
CA THR A 162 0.88 -6.94 -3.74
C THR A 162 2.05 -5.98 -3.59
N GLU A 163 3.15 -6.46 -3.02
CA GLU A 163 4.39 -5.69 -2.92
C GLU A 163 4.83 -5.12 -4.27
N ALA A 164 4.69 -5.90 -5.34
CA ALA A 164 5.06 -5.50 -6.70
C ALA A 164 4.13 -4.40 -7.26
N GLU A 165 2.82 -4.52 -7.04
CA GLU A 165 1.86 -3.50 -7.45
C GLU A 165 2.09 -2.19 -6.70
N TRP A 166 2.38 -2.28 -5.41
CA TRP A 166 2.65 -1.14 -4.55
C TRP A 166 3.93 -0.42 -4.98
N GLU A 167 5.04 -1.15 -5.22
CA GLU A 167 6.31 -0.54 -5.63
C GLU A 167 6.21 0.10 -7.03
N HIS A 168 5.52 -0.57 -7.96
CA HIS A 168 5.24 -0.03 -9.28
C HIS A 168 4.49 1.30 -9.19
N ALA A 169 3.44 1.31 -8.37
CA ALA A 169 2.60 2.47 -8.12
C ALA A 169 3.37 3.60 -7.42
N ALA A 170 4.21 3.29 -6.44
CA ALA A 170 5.02 4.26 -5.70
C ALA A 170 5.98 5.00 -6.63
N LEU A 171 6.64 4.25 -7.53
CA LEU A 171 7.62 4.82 -8.46
C LEU A 171 6.98 5.56 -9.64
N ALA A 172 5.75 5.22 -10.04
CA ALA A 172 5.00 5.91 -11.08
C ALA A 172 5.80 6.21 -12.37
N GLY A 173 6.67 5.27 -12.76
CA GLY A 173 7.54 5.37 -13.94
C GLY A 173 8.87 6.13 -13.74
N ALA A 174 9.14 6.70 -12.56
CA ALA A 174 10.39 7.42 -12.28
C ALA A 174 11.62 6.51 -12.16
N GLY A 175 11.42 5.21 -11.89
CA GLY A 175 12.49 4.21 -11.74
C GLY A 175 13.37 4.36 -10.50
N GLN A 176 13.31 5.50 -9.81
CA GLN A 176 13.95 5.78 -8.51
C GLN A 176 13.02 6.65 -7.65
N PRO A 177 13.10 6.55 -6.31
CA PRO A 177 12.39 7.46 -5.42
C PRO A 177 12.95 8.89 -5.44
N PRO A 178 12.21 9.87 -4.89
CA PRO A 178 12.73 11.20 -4.61
C PRO A 178 14.03 11.14 -3.79
N SER A 179 14.98 12.02 -4.09
CA SER A 179 16.31 12.00 -3.46
C SER A 179 16.58 13.30 -2.69
N GLY A 180 17.35 13.20 -1.60
CA GLY A 180 17.89 14.36 -0.90
C GLY A 180 16.81 15.33 -0.42
N SER A 181 16.95 16.60 -0.78
CA SER A 181 16.04 17.68 -0.35
C SER A 181 14.62 17.55 -0.88
N ASP A 182 14.40 16.81 -1.97
CA ASP A 182 13.08 16.69 -2.58
C ASP A 182 12.20 15.73 -1.76
N LEU A 183 12.79 14.80 -1.01
CA LEU A 183 12.06 13.78 -0.25
C LEU A 183 11.02 14.39 0.70
N LYS A 184 11.34 15.52 1.35
CA LYS A 184 10.43 16.22 2.27
C LYS A 184 9.13 16.69 1.62
N ASP A 185 9.13 16.89 0.31
CA ASP A 185 7.95 17.33 -0.43
C ASP A 185 7.00 16.16 -0.70
N TYR A 186 7.47 14.90 -0.57
CA TYR A 186 6.74 13.68 -0.91
C TYR A 186 6.52 12.73 0.28
N ALA A 187 7.32 12.85 1.34
CA ALA A 187 7.32 11.91 2.46
C ALA A 187 7.37 12.59 3.83
N ASN A 188 6.51 12.15 4.73
CA ASN A 188 6.55 12.47 6.17
C ASN A 188 7.42 11.42 6.87
N CYS A 189 8.73 11.62 6.94
CA CYS A 189 9.67 10.70 7.58
C CYS A 189 11.05 11.29 7.81
N TRP A 190 11.08 12.26 8.71
CA TRP A 190 12.29 12.98 9.08
C TRP A 190 12.71 12.76 10.52
N ALA A 191 12.60 11.51 10.98
CA ALA A 191 13.06 11.14 12.30
C ALA A 191 14.58 11.33 12.40
N ASN A 192 15.00 12.05 13.43
CA ASN A 192 16.40 12.13 13.81
C ASN A 192 16.62 11.40 15.15
N TYR A 193 17.42 10.35 15.08
CA TYR A 193 17.80 9.50 16.21
C TYR A 193 19.18 9.84 16.79
N ASP A 194 19.83 10.93 16.37
CA ASP A 194 21.09 11.47 16.93
C ASP A 194 20.92 12.02 18.38
N TYR A 195 19.87 11.56 19.06
CA TYR A 195 19.73 11.71 20.49
C TYR A 195 20.63 10.69 21.18
N ASP A 196 21.41 11.17 22.14
CA ASP A 196 22.31 10.40 22.99
C ASP A 196 21.51 9.30 23.74
N SER A 197 21.37 8.13 23.11
CA SER A 197 20.63 6.99 23.66
C SER A 197 21.21 6.57 25.01
N GLU A 198 22.50 6.83 25.25
CA GLU A 198 23.15 6.66 26.55
C GLU A 198 22.45 7.50 27.63
N ARG A 199 22.08 8.76 27.34
CA ARG A 199 21.32 9.60 28.30
C ARG A 199 19.95 9.04 28.62
N TYR A 200 19.24 8.48 27.64
CA TYR A 200 17.95 7.83 27.89
C TYR A 200 18.13 6.65 28.87
N PHE A 201 19.11 5.77 28.64
CA PHE A 201 19.39 4.65 29.55
C PHE A 201 19.93 5.11 30.91
N GLU A 202 20.61 6.25 30.99
CA GLU A 202 21.05 6.85 32.26
C GLU A 202 19.89 7.40 33.09
N ASN A 203 18.87 7.99 32.46
CA ASN A 203 17.72 8.54 33.18
C ASN A 203 16.45 8.58 32.31
N PRO A 204 15.72 7.46 32.22
CA PRO A 204 14.50 7.35 31.40
C PRO A 204 13.32 8.16 31.97
N GLN A 205 13.43 8.71 33.18
CA GLN A 205 12.44 9.62 33.77
C GLN A 205 12.69 11.09 33.39
N LYS A 206 13.91 11.43 32.98
CA LYS A 206 14.33 12.79 32.62
C LYS A 206 14.38 12.99 31.11
N TYR A 207 14.76 11.96 30.37
CA TYR A 207 14.95 12.01 28.94
C TYR A 207 13.91 11.12 28.27
N LYS A 208 13.24 11.65 27.26
CA LYS A 208 12.30 10.90 26.42
C LYS A 208 13.06 10.33 25.23
N PHE A 209 12.81 9.06 24.90
CA PHE A 209 13.22 8.46 23.64
C PHE A 209 12.15 8.78 22.59
N GLU A 210 12.09 10.05 22.19
CA GLU A 210 11.21 10.52 21.12
C GLU A 210 12.10 11.09 20.01
N PRO A 211 12.11 10.51 18.81
CA PRO A 211 12.83 11.09 17.68
C PRO A 211 12.37 12.53 17.47
N PHE A 212 13.29 13.43 17.14
CA PHE A 212 12.88 14.78 16.73
C PHE A 212 12.59 14.79 15.23
N HIS A 213 11.49 15.42 14.83
CA HIS A 213 11.12 15.67 13.44
C HIS A 213 11.62 17.04 13.03
N ASP A 214 12.63 17.08 12.14
CA ASP A 214 13.21 18.33 11.63
C ASP A 214 13.41 18.30 10.12
N GLY A 215 12.34 18.46 9.34
CA GLY A 215 12.52 18.67 7.90
C GLY A 215 11.31 18.46 7.00
N ASP A 216 10.27 17.79 7.47
CA ASP A 216 9.12 17.33 6.68
C ASP A 216 7.77 17.99 7.07
N HIS A 217 7.83 19.14 7.74
CA HIS A 217 6.68 20.00 8.08
C HIS A 217 5.68 19.45 9.11
N PHE A 218 5.83 18.22 9.59
CA PHE A 218 4.91 17.59 10.54
C PHE A 218 5.65 17.08 11.78
N ASP A 219 5.05 17.29 12.96
CA ASP A 219 5.51 16.74 14.24
C ASP A 219 4.81 15.42 14.60
N LYS A 220 3.94 14.95 13.72
CA LYS A 220 3.10 13.75 13.83
C LYS A 220 2.69 13.25 12.44
N LEU A 221 1.81 12.25 12.35
CA LEU A 221 1.20 11.81 11.10
C LEU A 221 0.56 13.02 10.42
N ALA A 222 0.62 13.07 9.11
CA ALA A 222 -0.03 14.10 8.33
C ALA A 222 -1.45 13.65 7.97
N PRO A 223 -2.41 14.58 7.80
CA PRO A 223 -3.61 14.27 7.04
C PRO A 223 -3.21 13.71 5.67
N VAL A 224 -3.88 12.67 5.19
CA VAL A 224 -3.52 12.04 3.92
C VAL A 224 -3.63 13.05 2.77
N GLY A 225 -2.74 12.95 1.80
CA GLY A 225 -2.68 13.85 0.65
C GLY A 225 -2.14 15.25 0.96
N SER A 226 -1.51 15.47 2.11
CA SER A 226 -0.93 16.77 2.48
C SER A 226 0.37 17.10 1.74
N LEU A 227 1.08 16.08 1.27
CA LEU A 227 2.34 16.19 0.53
C LEU A 227 2.12 16.11 -0.99
N GLN A 228 3.17 16.27 -1.78
CA GLN A 228 3.07 16.16 -3.23
C GLN A 228 2.77 14.71 -3.65
N PRO A 229 1.83 14.49 -4.59
CA PRO A 229 1.62 13.19 -5.16
C PRO A 229 2.75 12.84 -6.13
N ASN A 230 2.93 11.55 -6.40
CA ASN A 230 3.72 11.12 -7.54
C ASN A 230 3.02 11.46 -8.88
N THR A 231 3.69 11.18 -10.00
CA THR A 231 3.21 11.53 -11.36
C THR A 231 1.89 10.87 -11.76
N TRP A 232 1.44 9.84 -11.03
CA TRP A 232 0.14 9.18 -11.24
C TRP A 232 -0.97 9.74 -10.35
N GLY A 233 -0.65 10.59 -9.37
CA GLY A 233 -1.63 11.17 -8.46
C GLY A 233 -1.87 10.32 -7.21
N LEU A 234 -0.89 9.48 -6.83
CA LEU A 234 -0.87 8.76 -5.56
C LEU A 234 -0.04 9.57 -4.55
N TYR A 235 -0.57 9.71 -3.34
CA TYR A 235 0.01 10.45 -2.23
C TYR A 235 0.55 9.50 -1.18
N ASP A 236 1.50 10.02 -0.39
CA ASP A 236 2.03 9.37 0.82
C ASP A 236 2.50 7.93 0.56
N MET A 237 3.02 7.68 -0.65
CA MET A 237 3.54 6.36 -1.02
C MET A 237 4.83 6.03 -0.25
N ILE A 238 5.41 6.98 0.47
CA ILE A 238 6.57 6.80 1.34
C ILE A 238 6.41 7.73 2.56
N GLY A 239 6.76 7.24 3.74
CA GLY A 239 6.55 7.95 5.00
C GLY A 239 5.10 7.94 5.47
N ASN A 240 4.78 8.82 6.43
CA ASN A 240 3.51 8.93 7.12
C ASN A 240 3.20 7.65 7.92
N VAL A 241 2.45 6.70 7.37
CA VAL A 241 2.35 5.33 7.91
C VAL A 241 3.04 4.35 6.97
N ASN A 242 3.66 3.34 7.56
CA ASN A 242 4.16 2.23 6.77
C ASN A 242 2.97 1.35 6.34
N GLU A 243 3.03 0.79 5.15
CA GLU A 243 1.87 0.14 4.55
C GLU A 243 2.00 -1.37 4.48
N ILE A 244 0.98 -2.05 5.00
CA ILE A 244 0.85 -3.50 4.90
C ILE A 244 0.42 -3.87 3.47
N VAL A 245 1.24 -4.68 2.81
CA VAL A 245 1.00 -5.22 1.47
C VAL A 245 1.07 -6.75 1.50
N MET A 246 0.53 -7.41 0.48
CA MET A 246 0.71 -8.85 0.34
C MET A 246 2.06 -9.16 -0.31
N ALA A 247 2.81 -10.08 0.27
CA ALA A 247 3.85 -10.76 -0.46
C ALA A 247 3.23 -11.41 -1.70
N TYR A 248 3.99 -11.41 -2.78
CA TYR A 248 3.69 -12.19 -3.97
C TYR A 248 4.77 -13.23 -4.12
N LYS A 249 4.51 -14.30 -4.87
CA LYS A 249 5.49 -15.36 -5.08
C LYS A 249 6.47 -14.95 -6.19
N PRO A 250 7.72 -14.50 -5.91
CA PRO A 250 8.72 -14.46 -6.96
C PRO A 250 9.02 -15.92 -7.37
N MET A 251 9.07 -16.20 -8.68
CA MET A 251 9.53 -17.51 -9.14
C MET A 251 10.95 -17.78 -8.59
N LYS A 252 11.18 -19.00 -8.10
CA LYS A 252 12.50 -19.41 -7.57
C LYS A 252 13.59 -19.28 -8.64
N LEU A 253 14.46 -18.29 -8.45
CA LEU A 253 15.93 -18.26 -8.54
C LEU A 253 16.63 -19.07 -9.67
N GLU A 254 17.12 -18.37 -10.69
CA GLU A 254 18.45 -18.61 -11.29
C GLU A 254 19.00 -17.32 -11.95
N PRO A 255 19.97 -16.60 -11.34
CA PRO A 255 20.42 -15.28 -11.80
C PRO A 255 21.18 -15.39 -13.11
N ASN A 256 20.45 -15.24 -14.24
CA ASN A 256 20.80 -14.54 -15.49
C ASN A 256 20.13 -15.15 -16.75
N SER A 257 18.84 -15.53 -16.70
CA SER A 257 18.08 -15.89 -17.90
C SER A 257 16.91 -14.94 -18.16
N GLU A 258 16.38 -14.87 -19.38
CA GLU A 258 15.12 -14.16 -19.69
C GLU A 258 13.89 -14.68 -18.88
N GLN A 259 14.07 -15.63 -17.94
CA GLN A 259 13.06 -16.16 -17.01
C GLN A 259 12.78 -15.27 -15.79
N TYR A 260 13.30 -14.03 -15.72
CA TYR A 260 13.05 -13.08 -14.61
C TYR A 260 11.79 -12.23 -14.73
N LEU A 261 10.91 -12.57 -15.67
CA LEU A 261 9.64 -11.90 -15.84
C LEU A 261 8.56 -12.56 -14.98
N VAL A 262 7.94 -11.79 -14.11
CA VAL A 262 6.71 -12.17 -13.39
C VAL A 262 5.54 -11.48 -14.08
N ASP A 263 4.67 -12.25 -14.72
CA ASP A 263 3.41 -11.75 -15.27
C ASP A 263 2.33 -11.73 -14.18
N ASP A 264 1.68 -10.58 -14.02
CA ASP A 264 0.56 -10.33 -13.11
C ASP A 264 0.81 -10.91 -11.70
N PRO A 265 1.66 -10.26 -10.88
CA PRO A 265 2.12 -10.79 -9.60
C PRO A 265 0.93 -11.09 -8.69
N ILE A 266 0.62 -12.38 -8.52
CA ILE A 266 -0.48 -12.83 -7.67
C ILE A 266 -0.03 -12.90 -6.20
N PRO A 267 -0.93 -12.61 -5.24
CA PRO A 267 -0.63 -12.78 -3.82
C PRO A 267 -0.15 -14.20 -3.49
N ALA A 268 0.76 -14.31 -2.53
CA ALA A 268 1.22 -15.60 -2.04
C ALA A 268 0.05 -16.41 -1.41
N PRO A 269 0.04 -17.75 -1.56
CA PRO A 269 -1.07 -18.59 -1.10
C PRO A 269 -1.13 -18.77 0.43
N GLU A 270 0.00 -18.59 1.11
CA GLU A 270 0.04 -18.36 2.56
C GLU A 270 -0.02 -16.85 2.71
N GLU A 271 -1.03 -16.32 3.41
CA GLU A 271 -1.26 -14.88 3.64
C GLU A 271 -0.05 -14.22 4.29
N GLU A 272 0.98 -14.02 3.48
CA GLU A 272 2.26 -13.51 3.87
C GLU A 272 2.23 -12.03 3.57
N TYR A 273 2.43 -11.23 4.60
CA TYR A 273 2.37 -9.79 4.50
C TYR A 273 3.79 -9.22 4.56
N ARG A 274 3.94 -8.03 3.98
CA ARG A 274 5.15 -7.20 4.02
C ARG A 274 4.78 -5.79 4.40
N ILE A 275 5.74 -5.03 4.88
CA ILE A 275 5.59 -3.61 5.20
C ILE A 275 6.47 -2.80 4.24
N LYS A 276 5.91 -1.76 3.62
CA LYS A 276 6.58 -0.91 2.64
C LYS A 276 6.46 0.57 2.99
N GLY A 277 7.32 1.40 2.39
CA GLY A 277 7.19 2.86 2.36
C GLY A 277 7.87 3.62 3.50
N GLY A 278 8.07 2.99 4.65
CA GLY A 278 8.49 3.70 5.86
C GLY A 278 7.33 4.49 6.49
N HIS A 279 7.57 5.10 7.63
CA HIS A 279 6.56 5.82 8.44
C HIS A 279 7.16 7.10 8.99
N LEU A 280 6.39 7.87 9.76
CA LEU A 280 6.86 9.13 10.34
C LEU A 280 8.17 8.95 11.09
N TRP A 281 8.33 7.89 11.89
CA TRP A 281 9.53 7.65 12.67
C TRP A 281 10.68 7.05 11.84
N SER A 282 10.51 6.81 10.55
CA SER A 282 11.63 6.32 9.74
C SER A 282 12.69 7.40 9.55
N LEU A 283 13.95 6.99 9.53
CA LEU A 283 15.01 7.81 8.95
C LEU A 283 14.65 8.15 7.50
N PRO A 284 15.04 9.35 6.98
CA PRO A 284 14.79 9.71 5.58
C PRO A 284 15.29 8.66 4.57
N THR A 285 16.38 7.97 4.88
CA THR A 285 16.93 6.90 4.03
C THR A 285 16.06 5.64 3.96
N ASN A 286 15.16 5.46 4.93
CA ASN A 286 14.25 4.31 5.03
C ASN A 286 12.90 4.56 4.35
N CYS A 287 12.58 5.81 4.01
CA CYS A 287 11.47 6.17 3.13
C CYS A 287 11.77 5.91 1.67
N ASN A 288 11.79 4.63 1.33
CA ASN A 288 12.20 4.17 0.03
C ASN A 288 11.28 3.04 -0.43
N PRO A 289 10.68 3.12 -1.64
CA PRO A 289 9.80 2.09 -2.15
C PRO A 289 10.46 0.72 -2.26
N PHE A 290 11.80 0.65 -2.36
CA PHE A 290 12.54 -0.60 -2.46
C PHE A 290 12.71 -1.29 -1.11
N ILE A 291 12.62 -0.58 0.01
CA ILE A 291 12.86 -1.16 1.33
C ILE A 291 11.61 -1.91 1.79
N VAL A 292 11.82 -3.13 2.26
CA VAL A 292 10.80 -4.03 2.79
C VAL A 292 11.11 -4.29 4.25
N ASP A 293 10.10 -4.25 5.10
CA ASP A 293 10.21 -4.55 6.52
C ASP A 293 11.38 -3.75 7.16
N SER A 294 11.40 -2.44 6.91
CA SER A 294 12.48 -1.55 7.37
C SER A 294 12.71 -1.69 8.88
N PHE A 295 13.96 -1.96 9.24
CA PHE A 295 14.47 -2.27 10.59
C PHE A 295 14.35 -1.11 11.60
N ASP A 296 13.76 0.03 11.24
CA ASP A 296 13.44 1.06 12.22
C ASP A 296 12.29 0.51 13.07
N TYR A 297 12.68 -0.29 14.07
CA TYR A 297 11.85 -0.77 15.13
C TYR A 297 10.72 -1.71 14.65
N ALA A 298 11.10 -2.93 14.24
CA ALA A 298 10.26 -4.07 13.78
C ALA A 298 9.12 -4.51 14.72
N ASP A 299 8.89 -3.77 15.80
CA ASP A 299 7.90 -3.99 16.85
C ASP A 299 6.80 -2.91 16.85
N HIS A 300 6.92 -1.87 16.00
CA HIS A 300 6.05 -0.70 15.97
C HIS A 300 4.89 -0.87 14.97
N GLY A 301 4.02 -1.83 15.28
CA GLY A 301 2.70 -1.89 14.67
C GLY A 301 1.87 -0.62 14.91
N ASP A 302 2.32 0.29 15.79
CA ASP A 302 1.68 1.58 16.04
C ASP A 302 1.63 2.49 14.82
N THR A 303 2.59 2.44 13.90
CA THR A 303 2.56 3.22 12.65
C THR A 303 2.14 2.42 11.41
N ALA A 304 1.59 1.21 11.60
CA ALA A 304 1.12 0.38 10.49
C ALA A 304 -0.26 0.79 9.99
N GLY A 305 -0.32 1.27 8.76
CA GLY A 305 -1.54 1.51 7.98
C GLY A 305 -1.58 0.65 6.72
N PHE A 306 -2.45 1.02 5.78
CA PHE A 306 -2.57 0.36 4.48
C PHE A 306 -3.35 1.22 3.49
N ARG A 307 -3.28 0.87 2.20
CA ARG A 307 -4.16 1.37 1.14
C ARG A 307 -4.80 0.23 0.37
N VAL A 308 -5.91 0.51 -0.32
CA VAL A 308 -6.73 -0.53 -0.96
C VAL A 308 -6.43 -0.63 -2.47
N TRP A 309 -6.31 -1.87 -2.95
CA TRP A 309 -6.33 -2.22 -4.37
C TRP A 309 -7.76 -2.56 -4.80
N LEU A 310 -8.16 -2.13 -6.00
CA LEU A 310 -9.49 -2.33 -6.56
C LEU A 310 -9.40 -2.93 -7.99
N ASP A 311 -10.18 -3.98 -8.23
CA ASP A 311 -10.23 -4.66 -9.51
C ASP A 311 -10.89 -3.79 -10.58
N ALA A 312 -10.17 -3.53 -11.66
CA ALA A 312 -10.65 -2.67 -12.73
C ALA A 312 -11.82 -3.26 -13.53
N GLU A 313 -11.94 -4.59 -13.61
CA GLU A 313 -13.06 -5.24 -14.29
C GLU A 313 -14.36 -5.14 -13.47
N SER A 314 -14.26 -5.23 -12.15
CA SER A 314 -15.38 -4.97 -11.24
C SER A 314 -15.89 -3.53 -11.39
N VAL A 315 -14.99 -2.55 -11.52
CA VAL A 315 -15.36 -1.16 -11.84
C VAL A 315 -16.05 -1.08 -13.21
N ARG A 316 -15.49 -1.69 -14.25
CA ARG A 316 -16.11 -1.70 -15.59
C ARG A 316 -17.53 -2.23 -15.56
N SER A 317 -17.75 -3.31 -14.81
CA SER A 317 -19.06 -3.96 -14.67
C SER A 317 -20.10 -3.03 -14.05
N THR A 318 -19.71 -2.16 -13.12
CA THR A 318 -20.60 -1.15 -12.52
C THR A 318 -20.94 0.00 -13.48
N LEU A 319 -20.09 0.29 -14.47
CA LEU A 319 -20.31 1.35 -15.46
C LEU A 319 -21.19 0.90 -16.64
N THR A 320 -21.28 -0.41 -16.88
CA THR A 320 -22.05 -0.99 -17.98
C THR A 320 -23.48 -1.38 -17.61
N ASN A 321 -23.82 -1.37 -16.32
CA ASN A 321 -25.14 -1.69 -15.78
C ASN A 321 -25.92 -0.40 -15.47
#